data_AF-A0A6A7LBE8-F1
#
_entry.id   AF-A0A6A7LBE8-F1
#
_cell.length_a   1.000
_cell.length_b   1.000
_cell.length_c   1.000
_cell.angle_alpha   90.00
_cell.angle_beta   90.00
_cell.angle_gamma   90.00
#
_symmetry.space_group_name_H-M   'P 1'
#
loop_
_entity.id
_entity.type
_entity.pdbx_description
1 polymer ?
#
loop_
_entity_poly.entity_id
_entity_poly.type
_entity_poly.pdbx_seq_one_letter_code
_entity_poly.pdbx_strand_id
1 'polypeptide(L)'
;MIKVYEIHRYLNDQFQYVVAQTHKYTEEKVHRDVKRMNEMLSADLRESGVRYVFAIEDMATSNKKTPTKYLHQQNKNPWAR
;
A
#
# COMPACT_ATOMS: atom_id res chain seq x y z
N MET A 1 6.45 16.95 14.22
CA MET A 1 5.88 16.49 12.94
C MET A 1 6.07 14.99 12.89
N ILE A 2 4.98 14.21 12.88
CA ILE A 2 5.05 12.75 12.76
C ILE A 2 4.90 12.44 11.27
N LYS A 3 6.00 12.00 10.65
CA LYS A 3 5.97 11.53 9.25
C LYS A 3 5.51 10.09 9.26
N VAL A 4 4.43 9.82 8.55
CA VAL A 4 3.91 8.46 8.38
C VAL A 4 4.28 8.00 6.99
N TYR A 5 4.95 6.86 6.91
CA TYR A 5 5.39 6.26 5.66
C TYR A 5 4.44 5.18 5.21
N GLU A 6 4.06 5.20 3.94
CA GLU A 6 3.07 4.31 3.36
C GLU A 6 3.60 3.63 2.11
N ILE A 7 3.13 2.41 1.90
CA ILE A 7 3.37 1.64 0.69
C ILE A 7 2.02 1.46 0.01
N HIS A 8 1.85 2.09 -1.13
CA HIS A 8 0.65 1.99 -1.94
C HIS A 8 0.81 0.89 -2.99
N ARG A 9 -0.28 0.16 -3.25
CA ARG A 9 -0.37 -0.72 -4.40
C ARG A 9 -1.23 -0.07 -5.47
N TYR A 10 -0.69 -0.03 -6.69
CA TYR A 10 -1.38 0.40 -7.89
C TYR A 10 -1.58 -0.78 -8.85
N LEU A 11 -2.65 -0.72 -9.64
CA LEU A 11 -2.93 -1.61 -10.75
C LEU A 11 -3.39 -0.76 -11.94
N ASN A 12 -2.67 -0.80 -13.06
CA ASN A 12 -2.98 0.00 -14.25
C ASN A 12 -3.20 1.49 -13.90
N ASP A 13 -2.28 2.04 -13.12
CA ASP A 13 -2.30 3.43 -12.63
C ASP A 13 -3.48 3.79 -11.71
N GLN A 14 -4.32 2.82 -11.34
CA GLN A 14 -5.34 3.01 -10.30
C GLN A 14 -4.82 2.60 -8.93
N PHE A 15 -5.01 3.49 -7.95
CA PHE A 15 -4.77 3.16 -6.54
C PHE A 15 -5.70 2.04 -6.11
N GLN A 16 -5.14 1.02 -5.48
CA GLN A 16 -5.89 -0.13 -5.00
C GLN A 16 -6.05 -0.09 -3.48
N TYR A 17 -4.95 -0.10 -2.74
CA TYR A 17 -4.94 0.02 -1.28
C TYR A 17 -3.53 0.31 -0.73
N VAL A 18 -3.48 0.69 0.56
CA VAL A 18 -2.25 0.80 1.33
C VAL A 18 -1.86 -0.58 1.85
N VAL A 19 -0.68 -1.06 1.47
CA VAL A 19 -0.14 -2.36 1.84
C VAL A 19 0.47 -2.33 3.23
N ALA A 20 1.17 -1.25 3.54
CA ALA A 20 1.82 -1.06 4.83
C ALA A 20 1.87 0.43 5.17
N GLN A 21 1.66 0.74 6.45
CA GLN A 21 1.82 2.07 7.02
C GLN A 21 2.74 1.95 8.24
N THR A 22 3.77 2.79 8.34
CA THR A 22 4.69 2.81 9.47
C THR A 22 5.13 4.23 9.82
N HIS A 23 5.13 4.53 11.12
CA HIS A 23 5.69 5.77 11.68
C HIS A 23 6.96 5.50 12.50
N LYS A 24 7.38 4.23 12.59
CA LYS A 24 8.49 3.79 13.47
C LYS A 24 9.80 3.56 12.73
N TYR A 25 9.76 3.43 11.41
CA TYR A 25 10.92 3.14 10.58
C TYR A 25 11.37 4.37 9.80
N THR A 26 12.64 4.38 9.39
CA THR A 26 13.21 5.43 8.55
C THR A 26 12.74 5.28 7.10
N GLU A 27 12.67 6.41 6.39
CA GLU A 27 12.34 6.48 4.96
C GLU A 27 13.14 5.48 4.11
N GLU A 28 14.45 5.41 4.32
CA GLU A 28 15.35 4.51 3.60
C GLU A 28 14.95 3.03 3.73
N LYS A 29 14.46 2.64 4.91
CA LYS A 29 14.02 1.26 5.15
C LYS A 29 12.76 0.97 4.35
N VAL A 30 11.79 1.89 4.36
CA VAL A 30 10.54 1.73 3.61
C VAL A 30 10.81 1.75 2.10
N HIS A 31 11.71 2.59 1.62
CA HIS A 31 12.16 2.59 0.22
C HIS A 31 12.77 1.24 -0.18
N ARG A 32 13.59 0.64 0.69
CA ARG A 32 14.19 -0.67 0.44
C ARG A 32 13.11 -1.76 0.38
N ASP A 33 12.11 -1.71 1.25
CA ASP A 33 10.97 -2.62 1.22
C ASP A 33 10.16 -2.46 -0.08
N VAL A 34 9.82 -1.23 -0.49
CA VAL A 34 9.10 -0.99 -1.75
C VAL A 34 9.88 -1.53 -2.96
N LYS A 35 11.19 -1.31 -3.00
CA LYS A 35 12.04 -1.86 -4.07
C LYS A 35 11.98 -3.39 -4.07
N ARG A 36 12.16 -4.00 -2.90
CA ARG A 36 12.12 -5.46 -2.74
C ARG A 36 10.77 -6.05 -3.12
N MET A 37 9.67 -5.37 -2.78
CA MET A 37 8.31 -5.79 -3.15
C MET A 37 8.08 -5.72 -4.65
N ASN A 38 8.62 -4.69 -5.32
CA ASN A 38 8.57 -4.61 -6.79
C ASN A 38 9.46 -5.65 -7.47
N GLU A 39 10.62 -5.99 -6.90
CA GLU A 39 11.51 -7.04 -7.40
C GLU A 39 10.90 -8.44 -7.20
N MET A 40 10.16 -8.64 -6.11
CA MET A 40 9.42 -9.88 -5.84
C MET A 40 8.12 -10.02 -6.65
N LEU A 41 7.68 -8.98 -7.38
CA LEU A 41 6.53 -9.12 -8.27
C LEU A 41 6.87 -10.10 -9.39
N SER A 42 6.05 -11.13 -9.52
CA SER A 42 6.07 -12.02 -10.69
C SER A 42 5.85 -11.22 -11.97
N ALA A 43 6.43 -11.70 -13.09
CA ALA A 43 6.31 -11.07 -14.40
C ALA A 43 4.84 -10.82 -14.80
N ASP A 44 3.96 -11.80 -14.57
CA ASP A 44 2.50 -11.70 -14.75
C ASP A 44 1.89 -10.48 -14.05
N LEU A 45 2.24 -10.22 -12.79
CA LEU A 45 1.69 -9.11 -12.03
C LEU A 45 2.22 -7.77 -12.53
N ARG A 46 3.50 -7.72 -12.93
CA ARG A 46 4.09 -6.53 -13.56
C ARG A 46 3.44 -6.22 -14.91
N GLU A 47 3.19 -7.23 -15.74
CA GLU A 47 2.50 -7.09 -17.03
C GLU A 47 1.02 -6.74 -16.84
N SER A 48 0.37 -7.23 -15.79
CA SER A 48 -0.98 -6.82 -15.39
C SER A 48 -1.06 -5.35 -14.91
N GLY A 49 0.09 -4.68 -14.75
CA GLY A 49 0.18 -3.28 -14.35
C GLY A 49 0.26 -3.07 -12.84
N VAL A 50 0.58 -4.11 -12.05
CA VAL A 50 0.77 -3.99 -10.60
C VAL A 50 2.10 -3.30 -10.29
N ARG A 51 2.07 -2.27 -9.45
CA ARG A 51 3.26 -1.54 -8.98
C ARG A 51 3.10 -1.14 -7.51
N TYR A 52 4.17 -1.26 -6.74
CA TYR A 52 4.23 -0.72 -5.38
C TYR A 52 4.92 0.63 -5.40
N VAL A 53 4.32 1.62 -4.75
CA VAL A 53 4.79 3.01 -4.72
C VAL A 53 4.93 3.46 -3.28
N PHE A 54 6.01 4.18 -3.00
CA PHE A 54 6.24 4.81 -1.71
C PHE A 54 5.47 6.13 -1.61
N ALA A 55 4.76 6.32 -0.51
CA ALA A 55 4.03 7.55 -0.20
C ALA A 55 4.35 8.03 1.22
N ILE A 56 4.30 9.35 1.42
CA ILE A 56 4.49 9.98 2.72
C ILE A 56 3.22 10.74 3.04
N GLU A 57 2.59 10.40 4.17
CA GLU A 57 1.50 11.18 4.72
C GLU A 57 2.05 12.07 5.85
N ASP A 58 1.85 13.38 5.71
CA ASP A 58 2.17 14.33 6.77
C ASP A 58 0.92 14.55 7.63
N MET A 59 0.96 14.08 8.88
CA MET A 59 -0.16 14.19 9.82
C MET A 59 -0.61 15.64 10.08
N ALA A 60 0.19 16.67 9.75
CA ALA A 60 -0.23 18.06 9.94
C ALA A 60 -1.23 18.54 8.87
N THR A 61 -1.39 17.79 7.76
CA THR A 61 -2.28 18.16 6.64
C THR A 61 -3.53 17.29 6.50
N SER A 62 -3.81 16.40 7.46
CA SER A 62 -5.03 15.59 7.49
C SER A 62 -6.26 16.43 7.91
N ASN A 63 -6.65 17.35 7.03
CA ASN A 63 -7.97 17.99 7.03
C ASN A 63 -8.76 17.64 5.76
N LYS A 64 -8.45 16.50 5.14
CA LYS A 64 -9.24 15.96 4.02
C LYS A 64 -9.72 14.57 4.36
N LYS A 65 -10.99 14.54 4.77
CA LYS A 65 -11.89 13.38 4.82
C LYS A 65 -11.59 12.43 3.64
N THR A 66 -10.98 11.28 3.90
CA THR A 66 -11.10 10.11 3.04
C THR A 66 -11.74 9.01 3.88
N PRO A 67 -12.90 8.47 3.48
CA PRO A 67 -13.64 7.52 4.29
C PRO A 67 -12.84 6.22 4.37
N THR A 68 -12.53 5.82 5.60
CA THR A 68 -12.12 4.49 6.04
C THR A 68 -13.13 3.44 5.54
N LYS A 69 -13.06 3.04 4.28
CA LYS A 69 -13.90 2.00 3.66
C LYS A 69 -13.12 1.01 2.80
N TYR A 70 -11.84 0.80 3.09
CA TYR A 70 -11.08 -0.31 2.49
C TYR A 70 -10.39 -1.13 3.58
N LEU A 71 -11.14 -1.44 4.65
CA LEU A 71 -10.80 -2.48 5.60
C LEU A 71 -11.35 -3.80 5.04
N HIS A 72 -10.45 -4.62 4.50
CA HIS A 72 -10.52 -6.09 4.46
C HIS A 72 -11.94 -6.68 4.29
N GLN A 73 -12.41 -6.82 3.04
CA GLN A 73 -13.39 -7.86 2.75
C GLN A 73 -12.64 -9.20 2.73
N GLN A 74 -12.46 -9.80 3.92
CA GLN A 74 -12.11 -11.21 4.04
C GLN A 74 -13.22 -12.02 3.35
N ASN A 75 -12.88 -12.56 2.18
CA ASN A 75 -13.71 -13.51 1.45
C ASN A 75 -13.98 -14.72 2.36
N LYS A 76 -15.21 -14.82 2.88
CA LYS A 76 -15.69 -16.02 3.58
C LYS A 76 -16.12 -17.02 2.51
N ASN A 77 -15.34 -18.10 2.35
CA ASN A 77 -15.65 -19.20 1.45
C ASN A 77 -17.09 -19.74 1.69
N PRO A 78 -17.94 -19.86 0.66
CA PRO A 78 -19.33 -20.32 0.80
C PRO A 78 -19.50 -21.86 0.79
N TRP A 79 -18.45 -22.65 1.06
CA TRP A 79 -18.50 -24.13 0.99
C TRP A 79 -18.10 -24.85 2.30
N ALA A 80 -18.46 -24.28 3.45
CA ALA A 80 -18.50 -25.07 4.69
C ALA A 80 -19.82 -25.84 4.74
N ARG A 81 -19.73 -27.12 4.38
CA ARG A 81 -20.79 -28.14 4.44
C ARG A 81 -21.18 -28.46 5.88
#